data_AF-A0A3A4MXP3-F1
#
_entry.id   AF-A0A3A4MXP3-F1
#
_cell.length_a   1.000
_cell.length_b   1.000
_cell.length_c   1.000
_cell.angle_alpha   90.00
_cell.angle_beta   90.00
_cell.angle_gamma   90.00
#
_symmetry.space_group_name_H-M   'P 1'
#
loop_
_entity.id
_entity.type
_entity.pdbx_description
1 polymer ?
#
loop_
_entity_poly.entity_id
_entity_poly.type
_entity_poly.pdbx_seq_one_letter_code
_entity_poly.pdbx_strand_id
1 'polypeptide(L)'
;MKVDDNVWNFFQKHLGYTDDEMKLFRGNPRNEEILSKTAAAADKTIVVEVVDSHGCNSHHKVGDKFYFDTGGNLLTKLCPKRVCMYALSGLERIVFGANELIYAGIDPNKMVFKRCGCTDVGLQCGGWGRIVMEARVEDRK
;
A
#
# COMPACT_ATOMS: atom_id res chain seq x y z
N MET A 1 -11.42 7.06 -20.69
CA MET A 1 -12.41 6.03 -21.09
C MET A 1 -13.59 6.20 -20.14
N LYS A 2 -14.83 6.26 -20.64
CA LYS A 2 -15.99 6.46 -19.76
C LYS A 2 -16.15 5.24 -18.86
N VAL A 3 -16.23 5.44 -17.55
CA VAL A 3 -16.40 4.34 -16.58
C VAL A 3 -17.79 3.72 -16.77
N ASP A 4 -17.84 2.40 -16.88
CA ASP A 4 -19.08 1.64 -17.07
C ASP A 4 -20.02 1.80 -15.86
N ASP A 5 -21.32 1.92 -16.09
CA ASP A 5 -22.32 2.08 -15.03
C ASP A 5 -22.34 0.92 -14.03
N ASN A 6 -21.96 -0.29 -14.44
CA ASN A 6 -21.80 -1.42 -13.53
C ASN A 6 -20.67 -1.19 -12.51
N VAL A 7 -19.59 -0.52 -12.90
CA VAL A 7 -18.50 -0.16 -11.98
C VAL A 7 -19.01 0.86 -10.97
N TRP A 8 -19.75 1.89 -11.42
CA TRP A 8 -20.34 2.87 -10.51
C TRP A 8 -21.30 2.25 -9.50
N ASN A 9 -22.18 1.35 -9.97
CA ASN A 9 -23.14 0.66 -9.12
C ASN A 9 -22.45 -0.29 -8.12
N PHE A 10 -21.39 -0.96 -8.56
CA PHE A 10 -20.55 -1.77 -7.68
C PHE A 10 -19.96 -0.92 -6.55
N PHE A 11 -19.36 0.23 -6.87
CA PHE A 11 -18.74 1.11 -5.88
C PHE A 11 -19.75 1.75 -4.93
N GLN A 12 -20.92 2.16 -5.42
CA GLN A 12 -22.01 2.65 -4.55
C GLN A 12 -22.35 1.61 -3.47
N LYS A 13 -22.58 0.36 -3.89
CA LYS A 13 -22.90 -0.73 -2.96
C LYS A 13 -21.72 -1.09 -2.05
N HIS A 14 -20.51 -1.14 -2.61
CA HIS A 14 -19.30 -1.54 -1.88
C HIS A 14 -18.91 -0.55 -0.78
N LEU A 15 -19.02 0.76 -1.07
CA LEU A 15 -18.71 1.83 -0.14
C LEU A 15 -19.90 2.23 0.74
N GLY A 16 -21.10 1.72 0.45
CA GLY A 16 -22.31 2.01 1.22
C GLY A 16 -22.86 3.42 1.00
N TYR A 17 -22.63 4.01 -0.18
CA TYR A 17 -23.06 5.37 -0.48
C TYR A 17 -24.56 5.45 -0.78
N THR A 18 -25.18 6.50 -0.23
CA THR A 18 -26.50 6.99 -0.63
C THR A 18 -26.46 7.59 -2.04
N ASP A 19 -27.63 7.82 -2.63
CA ASP A 19 -27.72 8.44 -3.97
C ASP A 19 -27.14 9.86 -4.01
N ASP A 20 -27.27 10.63 -2.93
CA ASP A 20 -26.72 11.97 -2.84
C ASP A 20 -25.19 11.96 -2.67
N GLU A 21 -24.64 11.03 -1.89
CA GLU A 21 -23.18 10.81 -1.82
C GLU A 21 -22.63 10.35 -3.17
N MET A 22 -23.39 9.55 -3.93
CA MET A 22 -23.00 9.17 -5.28
C MET A 22 -22.98 10.32 -6.27
N LYS A 23 -23.87 11.32 -6.13
CA LYS A 23 -23.79 12.55 -6.94
C LYS A 23 -22.50 13.31 -6.64
N LEU A 24 -22.13 13.45 -5.35
CA LEU A 24 -20.86 14.07 -4.95
C LEU A 24 -19.66 13.27 -5.48
N PHE A 25 -19.70 11.94 -5.37
CA PHE A 25 -18.63 11.05 -5.79
C PHE A 25 -18.42 11.08 -7.31
N ARG A 26 -19.50 10.97 -8.11
CA ARG A 26 -19.46 11.08 -9.58
C ARG A 26 -19.10 12.50 -10.05
N GLY A 27 -19.41 13.53 -9.26
CA GLY A 27 -19.10 14.93 -9.58
C GLY A 27 -17.61 15.29 -9.48
N ASN A 28 -16.78 14.44 -8.88
CA ASN A 28 -15.34 14.66 -8.79
C ASN A 28 -14.60 13.86 -9.89
N PRO A 29 -13.97 14.53 -10.88
CA PRO A 29 -13.31 13.84 -11.99
C PRO A 29 -12.15 12.93 -11.55
N ARG A 30 -11.53 13.20 -10.39
CA ARG A 30 -10.48 12.31 -9.84
C ARG A 30 -11.01 10.94 -9.47
N ASN A 31 -12.27 10.85 -9.02
CA ASN A 31 -12.88 9.57 -8.68
C ASN A 31 -13.14 8.75 -9.95
N GLU A 32 -13.65 9.38 -11.02
CA GLU A 32 -13.80 8.71 -12.32
C GLU A 32 -12.46 8.22 -12.85
N GLU A 33 -11.40 9.01 -12.72
CA GLU A 33 -10.06 8.61 -13.12
C GLU A 33 -9.58 7.37 -12.36
N ILE A 34 -9.69 7.36 -11.03
CA ILE A 34 -9.31 6.21 -10.18
C ILE A 34 -10.12 4.97 -10.58
N LEU A 35 -11.44 5.09 -10.75
CA LEU A 35 -12.30 3.98 -11.14
C LEU A 35 -11.91 3.39 -12.51
N SER A 36 -11.59 4.26 -13.48
CA SER A 36 -11.16 3.81 -14.82
C SER A 36 -9.88 2.97 -14.81
N LYS A 37 -9.09 3.06 -13.73
CA LYS A 37 -7.80 2.38 -13.57
C LYS A 37 -7.83 1.25 -12.54
N THR A 38 -8.96 1.08 -11.82
CA THR A 38 -9.05 0.14 -10.71
C THR A 38 -8.83 -1.31 -11.16
N ALA A 39 -9.34 -1.70 -12.34
CA ALA A 39 -9.13 -3.05 -12.86
C ALA A 39 -7.64 -3.37 -13.09
N ALA A 40 -6.89 -2.43 -13.68
CA ALA A 40 -5.45 -2.60 -13.90
C ALA A 40 -4.65 -2.59 -12.58
N ALA A 41 -5.14 -1.91 -11.56
CA ALA A 41 -4.53 -1.88 -10.23
C ALA A 41 -4.84 -3.17 -9.43
N ALA A 42 -6.00 -3.81 -9.64
CA ALA A 42 -6.44 -4.98 -8.88
C ALA A 42 -5.48 -6.18 -8.99
N ASP A 43 -4.76 -6.28 -10.11
CA ASP A 43 -3.78 -7.34 -10.37
C ASP A 43 -2.38 -7.03 -9.83
N LYS A 44 -2.21 -5.94 -9.07
CA LYS A 44 -0.91 -5.57 -8.48
C LYS A 44 -0.87 -5.88 -7.00
N THR A 45 0.31 -6.25 -6.50
CA THR A 45 0.58 -6.40 -5.07
C THR A 45 1.86 -5.67 -4.72
N ILE A 46 1.80 -4.82 -3.70
CA ILE A 46 2.98 -4.14 -3.15
C ILE A 46 3.63 -5.09 -2.15
N VAL A 47 4.87 -5.47 -2.41
CA VAL A 47 5.66 -6.37 -1.58
C VAL A 47 6.76 -5.57 -0.90
N VAL A 48 6.76 -5.59 0.42
CA VAL A 48 7.75 -4.93 1.25
C VAL A 48 8.58 -6.00 1.93
N GLU A 49 9.89 -5.99 1.72
CA GLU A 49 10.82 -6.96 2.31
C GLU A 49 11.71 -6.30 3.35
N VAL A 50 11.89 -6.94 4.50
CA VAL A 50 12.88 -6.53 5.50
C VAL A 50 14.28 -6.86 4.96
N VAL A 51 15.10 -5.84 4.73
CA VAL A 51 16.45 -5.99 4.16
C VAL A 51 17.56 -5.80 5.20
N ASP A 52 17.25 -5.22 6.35
CA ASP A 52 18.14 -5.14 7.52
C ASP A 52 17.31 -5.22 8.81
N SER A 53 17.85 -5.86 9.84
CA SER A 53 17.17 -6.00 11.13
C SER A 53 18.16 -6.23 12.28
N HIS A 54 18.05 -5.39 13.31
CA HIS A 54 18.78 -5.54 14.56
C HIS A 54 17.91 -5.11 15.74
N GLY A 55 17.78 -5.91 16.79
CA GLY A 55 17.06 -5.52 18.01
C GLY A 55 15.54 -5.32 17.86
N CYS A 56 14.90 -5.93 16.85
CA CYS A 56 13.45 -5.78 16.64
C CYS A 56 12.63 -6.56 17.69
N ASN A 57 11.92 -5.86 18.57
CA ASN A 57 11.02 -6.47 19.58
C ASN A 57 9.86 -7.29 18.96
N SER A 58 9.44 -6.95 17.74
CA SER A 58 8.42 -7.72 17.02
C SER A 58 8.99 -8.94 16.28
N HIS A 59 10.29 -9.21 16.42
CA HIS A 59 11.00 -10.31 15.80
C HIS A 59 10.96 -10.35 14.27
N HIS A 60 10.83 -9.19 13.62
CA HIS A 60 11.01 -9.07 12.18
C HIS A 60 12.46 -9.39 11.81
N LYS A 61 12.66 -10.27 10.83
CA LYS A 61 13.96 -10.74 10.36
C LYS A 61 14.16 -10.36 8.90
N VAL A 62 15.43 -10.30 8.48
CA VAL A 62 15.77 -10.15 7.06
C VAL A 62 15.07 -11.25 6.24
N GLY A 63 14.41 -10.85 5.16
CA GLY A 63 13.62 -11.72 4.29
C GLY A 63 12.13 -11.83 4.65
N ASP A 64 11.70 -11.34 5.81
CA ASP A 64 10.27 -11.22 6.12
C ASP A 64 9.60 -10.26 5.13
N LYS A 65 8.37 -10.60 4.72
CA LYS A 65 7.63 -9.85 3.69
C LYS A 65 6.27 -9.38 4.19
N PHE A 66 5.95 -8.12 3.97
CA PHE A 66 4.62 -7.55 4.17
C PHE A 66 3.99 -7.29 2.81
N TYR A 67 2.73 -7.64 2.67
CA TYR A 67 2.01 -7.58 1.40
C TYR A 67 0.86 -6.60 1.53
N PHE A 68 0.71 -5.72 0.56
CA PHE A 68 -0.39 -4.76 0.47
C PHE A 68 -1.09 -4.86 -0.88
N ASP A 69 -2.40 -4.63 -0.87
CA ASP A 69 -3.13 -4.32 -2.11
C ASP A 69 -2.95 -2.84 -2.51
N THR A 70 -3.46 -2.47 -3.68
CA THR A 70 -3.41 -1.09 -4.19
C THR A 70 -4.35 -0.12 -3.49
N GLY A 71 -5.16 -0.60 -2.54
CA GLY A 71 -5.88 0.22 -1.58
C GLY A 71 -5.04 0.57 -0.35
N GLY A 72 -3.83 0.01 -0.23
CA GLY A 72 -2.97 0.17 0.95
C GLY A 72 -3.33 -0.75 2.11
N ASN A 73 -4.19 -1.76 1.90
CA ASN A 73 -4.56 -2.69 2.95
C ASN A 73 -3.49 -3.76 3.15
N LEU A 74 -3.12 -4.02 4.41
CA LEU A 74 -2.23 -5.12 4.76
C LEU A 74 -2.93 -6.47 4.54
N LEU A 75 -2.36 -7.32 3.70
CA LEU A 75 -2.83 -8.68 3.43
C LEU A 75 -2.35 -9.62 4.54
N THR A 76 -3.03 -9.54 5.69
CA THR A 76 -2.62 -10.16 6.96
C THR A 76 -2.29 -11.66 6.86
N LYS A 77 -3.00 -12.41 6.01
CA LYS A 77 -2.77 -13.85 5.81
C LYS A 77 -1.43 -14.19 5.13
N LEU A 78 -0.85 -13.24 4.40
CA LEU A 78 0.44 -13.41 3.70
C LEU A 78 1.62 -12.87 4.51
N CYS A 79 1.35 -12.11 5.57
CA CYS A 79 2.36 -11.45 6.39
C CYS A 79 2.76 -12.31 7.60
N PRO A 80 3.88 -11.98 8.28
CA PRO A 80 4.21 -12.58 9.57
C PRO A 80 3.07 -12.44 10.57
N LYS A 81 3.01 -13.37 11.55
CA LYS A 81 1.98 -13.39 12.60
C LYS A 81 1.85 -12.08 13.38
N ARG A 82 2.92 -11.27 13.42
CA ARG A 82 2.94 -9.95 14.05
C ARG A 82 3.58 -8.98 13.08
N VAL A 83 2.89 -7.90 12.76
CA VAL A 83 3.45 -6.74 12.06
C VAL A 83 3.33 -5.54 13.00
N CYS A 84 4.44 -4.85 13.24
CA CYS A 84 4.49 -3.78 14.23
C CYS A 84 3.91 -2.50 13.63
N MET A 85 3.10 -1.75 14.39
CA MET A 85 2.61 -0.44 13.95
C MET A 85 3.76 0.51 13.57
N TYR A 86 4.91 0.45 14.24
CA TYR A 86 6.07 1.28 13.92
C TYR A 86 6.80 0.90 12.63
N ALA A 87 6.59 -0.33 12.14
CA ALA A 87 7.03 -0.71 10.81
C ALA A 87 6.03 -0.18 9.76
N LEU A 88 4.72 -0.35 10.03
CA LEU A 88 3.65 0.15 9.15
C LEU A 88 3.69 1.67 8.99
N SER A 89 3.92 2.42 10.06
CA SER A 89 4.06 3.88 10.01
C SER A 89 5.21 4.33 9.13
N GLY A 90 6.34 3.61 9.15
CA GLY A 90 7.47 3.87 8.25
C GLY A 90 7.15 3.58 6.78
N LEU A 91 6.19 2.68 6.52
CA LEU A 91 5.81 2.25 5.17
C LEU A 91 4.71 3.10 4.53
N GLU A 92 3.95 3.87 5.31
CA GLU A 92 2.81 4.66 4.83
C GLU A 92 3.14 5.45 3.56
N ARG A 93 4.21 6.26 3.56
CA ARG A 93 4.62 7.06 2.40
C ARG A 93 5.05 6.22 1.20
N ILE A 94 5.67 5.07 1.44
CA ILE A 94 6.17 4.17 0.39
C ILE A 94 4.99 3.49 -0.31
N VAL A 95 4.01 3.01 0.46
CA VAL A 95 2.77 2.42 -0.05
C VAL A 95 1.94 3.47 -0.78
N PHE A 96 1.80 4.68 -0.22
CA PHE A 96 1.13 5.79 -0.89
C PHE A 96 1.79 6.13 -2.23
N GLY A 97 3.12 6.26 -2.26
CA GLY A 97 3.87 6.55 -3.49
C GLY A 97 3.71 5.46 -4.56
N ALA A 98 3.73 4.18 -4.17
CA ALA A 98 3.48 3.07 -5.08
C ALA A 98 2.05 3.13 -5.67
N ASN A 99 1.05 3.41 -4.84
CA ASN A 99 -0.34 3.57 -5.28
C ASN A 99 -0.50 4.71 -6.30
N GLU A 100 0.06 5.89 -6.01
CA GLU A 100 0.01 7.03 -6.92
C GLU A 100 0.65 6.71 -8.27
N LEU A 101 1.78 6.01 -8.30
CA LEU A 101 2.42 5.60 -9.56
C LEU A 101 1.56 4.59 -10.34
N ILE A 102 0.97 3.61 -9.66
CA ILE A 102 0.04 2.65 -10.27
C ILE A 102 -1.15 3.39 -10.89
N TYR A 103 -1.80 4.30 -10.15
CA TYR A 103 -2.88 5.11 -10.68
C TYR A 103 -2.41 6.11 -11.74
N ALA A 104 -1.14 6.52 -11.77
CA ALA A 104 -0.61 7.34 -12.86
C ALA A 104 -0.30 6.52 -14.13
N GLY A 105 -0.39 5.18 -14.09
CA GLY A 105 0.05 4.31 -15.18
C GLY A 105 1.57 4.29 -15.37
N ILE A 106 2.32 4.70 -14.32
CA ILE A 106 3.77 4.71 -14.30
C ILE A 106 4.24 3.44 -13.59
N ASP A 107 5.30 2.81 -14.10
CA ASP A 107 5.90 1.65 -13.44
C ASP A 107 6.35 2.02 -12.00
N PRO A 108 5.69 1.48 -10.95
CA PRO A 108 5.98 1.84 -9.57
C PRO A 108 7.38 1.35 -9.12
N ASN A 109 7.99 0.39 -9.82
CA ASN A 109 9.35 -0.06 -9.53
C ASN A 109 10.42 0.95 -9.96
N LYS A 110 10.05 2.03 -10.67
CA LYS A 110 10.91 3.17 -10.96
C LYS A 110 10.99 4.19 -9.82
N MET A 111 10.28 3.96 -8.70
CA MET A 111 10.37 4.79 -7.52
C MET A 111 11.81 4.83 -6.98
N VAL A 112 12.39 6.04 -6.93
CA VAL A 112 13.78 6.25 -6.49
C VAL A 112 13.92 5.98 -4.99
N PHE A 113 12.97 6.47 -4.19
CA PHE A 113 12.95 6.29 -2.73
C PHE A 113 12.00 5.14 -2.38
N LYS A 114 12.53 3.91 -2.39
CA LYS A 114 11.76 2.69 -2.10
C LYS A 114 12.15 1.98 -0.79
N ARG A 115 13.03 2.60 0.00
CA ARG A 115 13.45 2.10 1.31
C ARG A 115 13.00 3.01 2.42
N CYS A 116 12.62 2.42 3.55
CA CYS A 116 12.36 3.14 4.79
C CYS A 116 12.80 2.33 6.00
N GLY A 117 13.03 3.02 7.12
CA GLY A 117 13.18 2.36 8.42
C GLY A 117 11.84 2.30 9.15
N CYS A 118 11.73 1.43 10.16
CA CYS A 118 10.70 1.60 11.18
C CYS A 118 10.95 2.88 12.00
N THR A 119 9.99 3.29 12.83
CA THR A 119 10.07 4.52 13.64
C THR A 119 11.16 4.49 14.73
N ASP A 120 11.61 3.31 15.16
CA ASP A 120 12.67 3.22 16.18
C ASP A 120 14.00 3.79 15.65
N VAL A 121 14.65 4.60 16.48
CA VAL A 121 15.89 5.31 16.14
C VAL A 121 17.11 4.40 16.13
N GLY A 122 17.01 3.19 16.69
CA GLY A 122 18.08 2.20 16.78
C GLY A 122 18.97 2.36 18.02
N LEU A 123 19.70 1.29 18.35
CA LEU A 123 20.50 1.17 19.58
C LEU A 123 21.48 2.34 19.77
N GLN A 124 22.19 2.73 18.71
CA GLN A 124 23.19 3.80 18.75
C GLN A 124 22.59 5.20 19.01
N CYS A 125 21.27 5.33 18.90
CA CYS A 125 20.52 6.56 19.10
C CYS A 125 19.61 6.50 20.36
N GLY A 126 19.80 5.51 21.24
CA GLY A 126 18.99 5.33 22.46
C GLY A 126 17.67 4.58 22.24
N GLY A 127 17.46 4.01 21.06
CA GLY A 127 16.35 3.11 20.75
C GLY A 127 16.63 1.66 21.10
N TRP A 128 15.70 0.76 20.79
CA TRP A 128 15.86 -0.68 21.11
C TRP A 128 16.47 -1.45 19.94
N GLY A 129 16.13 -1.03 18.72
CA GLY A 129 16.55 -1.70 17.50
C GLY A 129 16.03 -0.99 16.27
N ARG A 130 16.29 -1.54 15.08
CA ARG A 130 15.82 -0.97 13.83
C ARG A 130 15.68 -2.06 12.78
N ILE A 131 14.66 -1.91 11.94
CA ILE A 131 14.57 -2.64 10.67
C ILE A 131 14.59 -1.64 9.52
N VAL A 132 15.17 -2.05 8.40
CA VAL A 132 15.08 -1.37 7.10
C VAL A 132 14.28 -2.26 6.17
N MET A 133 13.35 -1.65 5.45
CA MET A 133 12.43 -2.31 4.54
C MET A 133 12.58 -1.73 3.14
N GLU A 134 12.44 -2.57 2.12
CA GLU A 134 12.43 -2.17 0.70
C GLU A 134 11.12 -2.62 0.04
N ALA A 135 10.47 -1.71 -0.68
CA ALA A 135 9.26 -2.01 -1.44
C ALA A 135 9.55 -2.30 -2.92
N ARG A 136 8.74 -3.17 -3.49
CA ARG A 136 8.58 -3.41 -4.93
C ARG A 136 7.13 -3.75 -5.23
N VAL A 137 6.74 -3.69 -6.50
CA VAL A 137 5.40 -4.09 -6.94
C VAL A 137 5.52 -5.29 -7.88
N GLU A 138 4.68 -6.28 -7.62
CA GLU A 138 4.59 -7.52 -8.39
C GLU A 138 3.18 -7.67 -8.98
N ASP A 139 3.09 -8.35 -10.12
CA ASP A 139 1.81 -8.84 -10.64
C ASP A 139 1.31 -10.01 -9.80
N ARG A 140 0.02 -9.98 -9.47
CA ARG A 140 -0.67 -11.06 -8.77
C ARG A 140 -0.85 -12.22 -9.74
N LYS A 141 -0.30 -13.38 -9.38
CA LYS A 141 -0.49 -14.65 -10.10
C LYS A 141 -1.75 -15.36 -9.63
#